data_AF-A0A183GDK6-F1
#
_entry.id   AF-A0A183GDK6-F1
#
_cell.length_a   1.000
_cell.length_b   1.000
_cell.length_c   1.000
_cell.angle_alpha   90.00
_cell.angle_beta   90.00
_cell.angle_gamma   90.00
#
_symmetry.space_group_name_H-M   'P 1'
#
loop_
_entity.id
_entity.type
_entity.pdbx_description
1 polymer ?
#
loop_
_entity_poly.entity_id
_entity_poly.type
_entity_poly.pdbx_seq_one_letter_code
_entity_poly.pdbx_strand_id
1 'polypeptide(L)'
;MGVKLDVRQLHHLRFADDIVLVTPNISQGQLMLIDFDSVCVGLQLNLTKKIFMRNGQVPGAPFSLNGTNISECSSYVYLGR
;
A
#
# COMPACT_ATOMS: atom_id res chain seq x y z
N MET A 1 18.82 5.43 -0.76
CA MET A 1 17.60 5.72 0.02
C MET A 1 16.72 4.49 -0.05
N GLY A 2 16.27 3.94 1.08
CA GLY A 2 15.50 2.70 1.05
C GLY A 2 14.51 2.60 2.20
N VAL A 3 13.32 2.08 1.91
CA VAL A 3 12.18 2.03 2.84
C VAL A 3 12.32 0.80 3.72
N LYS A 4 12.32 0.95 5.04
CA LYS A 4 12.36 -0.18 5.98
C LYS A 4 10.93 -0.61 6.28
N LEU A 5 10.49 -1.72 5.69
CA LEU A 5 9.19 -2.34 5.95
C LEU A 5 9.44 -3.62 6.74
N ASP A 6 9.06 -3.61 8.03
CA ASP A 6 9.10 -4.64 9.09
C ASP A 6 10.32 -5.58 9.22
N VAL A 7 11.06 -5.91 8.16
CA VAL A 7 12.27 -6.73 8.18
C VAL A 7 13.23 -6.39 7.03
N ARG A 8 12.82 -5.68 5.96
CA ARG A 8 13.69 -5.44 4.77
C ARG A 8 13.69 -4.00 4.30
N GLN A 9 14.86 -3.55 3.86
CA GLN A 9 15.04 -2.25 3.23
C GLN A 9 14.84 -2.37 1.70
N LEU A 10 13.89 -1.64 1.13
CA LEU A 10 13.61 -1.63 -0.31
C LEU A 10 14.56 -0.67 -1.03
N HIS A 11 15.40 -1.18 -1.93
CA HIS A 11 16.44 -0.39 -2.62
C HIS A 11 16.22 -0.19 -4.13
N HIS A 12 15.23 -0.86 -4.74
CA HIS A 12 15.04 -0.90 -6.19
C HIS A 12 13.59 -0.64 -6.63
N LEU A 13 13.00 0.47 -6.19
CA LEU A 13 11.64 0.87 -6.58
C LEU A 13 11.56 1.63 -7.92
N ARG A 14 12.70 1.97 -8.54
CA ARG A 14 12.76 2.74 -9.80
C ARG A 14 12.19 2.03 -11.03
N PHE A 15 11.90 0.73 -10.93
CA PHE A 15 11.46 -0.12 -12.05
C PHE A 15 10.15 -0.87 -11.77
N ALA A 16 9.51 -0.62 -10.62
CA ALA A 16 8.24 -1.25 -10.28
C ALA A 16 7.09 -0.30 -10.62
N ASP A 17 6.17 -0.74 -11.48
CA ASP A 17 4.95 0.01 -11.79
C ASP A 17 3.93 -0.07 -10.66
N ASP A 18 3.89 -1.20 -9.94
CA ASP A 18 2.96 -1.49 -8.85
C ASP A 18 3.68 -2.04 -7.62
N ILE A 19 3.14 -1.73 -6.43
CA ILE A 19 3.67 -2.19 -5.14
C ILE A 19 2.51 -2.75 -4.31
N VAL A 20 2.69 -3.94 -3.76
CA VAL A 20 1.73 -4.57 -2.84
C VAL A 20 2.27 -4.51 -1.42
N LEU A 21 1.49 -3.94 -0.50
CA LEU A 21 1.78 -3.91 0.94
C LEU A 21 0.78 -4.83 1.65
N VAL A 22 1.28 -5.69 2.52
CA VAL A 22 0.47 -6.62 3.31
C VAL A 22 0.62 -6.25 4.78
N THR A 23 -0.50 -5.93 5.43
CA THR A 23 -0.54 -5.57 6.86
C THR A 23 -1.59 -6.41 7.59
N PRO A 24 -1.40 -6.66 8.89
CA PRO A 24 -2.37 -7.45 9.66
C PRO A 24 -3.64 -6.66 10.03
N ASN A 25 -3.62 -5.32 9.92
CA ASN A 25 -4.81 -4.49 10.13
C ASN A 25 -4.75 -3.15 9.38
N ILE A 26 -5.89 -2.47 9.36
CA ILE A 26 -6.12 -1.18 8.68
C ILE A 26 -5.21 -0.09 9.24
N SER A 27 -5.10 0.06 10.56
CA SER A 27 -4.30 1.10 11.20
C SER A 27 -2.81 0.99 10.85
N GLN A 28 -2.26 -0.23 10.86
CA GLN A 28 -0.89 -0.47 10.43
C GLN A 28 -0.73 -0.26 8.92
N GLY A 29 -1.74 -0.61 8.12
CA GLY A 29 -1.79 -0.28 6.69
C GLY A 29 -1.64 1.22 6.45
N GLN A 30 -2.40 2.05 7.17
CA GLN A 30 -2.32 3.51 7.05
C GLN A 30 -0.94 4.05 7.40
N LEU A 31 -0.37 3.61 8.53
CA LEU A 31 0.96 4.03 8.97
C LEU A 31 2.04 3.64 7.95
N MET A 32 2.02 2.40 7.48
CA MET A 32 2.97 1.90 6.49
C MET A 32 2.93 2.71 5.19
N LEU A 33 1.75 3.21 4.81
CA LEU A 33 1.57 4.06 3.64
C LEU A 33 2.06 5.49 3.84
N ILE A 34 1.85 6.07 5.02
CA ILE A 34 2.39 7.40 5.38
C ILE A 34 3.92 7.34 5.42
N ASP A 35 4.47 6.30 6.03
CA ASP A 35 5.91 6.07 6.08
C ASP A 35 6.48 5.83 4.68
N PHE A 36 5.77 5.08 3.84
CA PHE A 36 6.19 4.84 2.47
C PHE A 36 6.24 6.13 1.64
N ASP A 37 5.18 6.97 1.72
CA ASP A 37 5.10 8.25 1.01
C ASP A 37 6.19 9.24 1.47
N SER A 38 6.41 9.34 2.78
CA SER A 38 7.40 10.26 3.35
C SER A 38 8.86 9.86 3.08
N VAL A 39 9.15 8.57 2.99
CA VAL A 39 10.52 8.06 2.79
C VAL A 39 10.87 7.92 1.29
N CYS A 40 9.88 7.77 0.42
CA CYS A 40 10.09 7.64 -1.01
C CYS A 40 10.28 8.99 -1.70
N VAL A 41 11.42 9.65 -1.44
CA VAL A 41 11.78 10.90 -2.13
C VAL A 41 12.07 10.59 -3.61
N GLY A 42 11.07 10.84 -4.47
CA GLY A 42 11.12 10.60 -5.91
C GLY A 42 10.08 9.61 -6.46
N LEU A 43 9.25 8.98 -5.61
CA LEU A 43 8.06 8.26 -6.05
C LEU A 43 6.83 8.99 -5.52
N GLN A 44 6.04 9.54 -6.44
CA GLN A 44 4.75 10.11 -6.09
C GLN A 44 3.70 9.00 -6.12
N LEU A 45 3.09 8.69 -4.97
CA LEU A 45 1.98 7.76 -4.93
C LEU A 45 0.77 8.36 -5.66
N ASN A 46 0.19 7.59 -6.59
CA ASN A 46 -1.07 7.96 -7.22
C ASN A 46 -2.24 7.49 -6.33
N LEU A 47 -2.79 8.41 -5.53
CA LEU A 47 -3.89 8.14 -4.60
C LEU A 47 -5.14 7.57 -5.31
N THR A 48 -5.38 7.96 -6.56
CA THR A 48 -6.55 7.53 -7.34
C THR A 48 -6.44 6.09 -7.87
N LYS A 49 -5.22 5.56 -8.02
CA LYS A 49 -4.98 4.19 -8.52
C LYS A 49 -4.87 3.16 -7.40
N LYS A 50 -4.97 3.58 -6.15
CA LYS A 50 -4.79 2.70 -5.01
C LYS A 50 -6.04 1.89 -4.74
N ILE A 51 -5.84 0.59 -4.73
CA ILE A 51 -6.83 -0.40 -4.30
C ILE A 51 -6.31 -1.13 -3.08
N PHE A 52 -7.19 -1.43 -2.13
CA PHE A 52 -6.87 -2.35 -1.05
C PHE A 52 -7.75 -3.59 -1.16
N MET A 53 -7.25 -4.68 -0.59
CA MET A 53 -8.00 -5.92 -0.44
C MET A 53 -7.96 -6.31 1.03
N ARG A 54 -9.02 -6.97 1.49
CA ARG A 54 -9.11 -7.46 2.86
C ARG A 54 -9.65 -8.88 2.86
N ASN A 55 -9.33 -9.63 3.91
CA ASN A 55 -9.94 -10.93 4.11
C ASN A 55 -11.44 -10.74 4.37
N GLY A 56 -12.27 -11.58 3.73
CA GLY A 56 -13.75 -11.49 3.79
C GLY A 56 -14.36 -11.65 5.19
N GLN A 57 -13.55 -11.95 6.21
CA GLN A 57 -13.98 -12.07 7.60
C GLN A 57 -13.95 -10.74 8.38
N VAL A 58 -13.37 -9.66 7.84
CA VAL A 58 -13.30 -8.37 8.54
C VAL A 58 -14.57 -7.54 8.26
N PRO A 59 -15.31 -7.03 9.27
CA PRO A 59 -16.44 -6.11 9.05
C PRO A 59 -16.02 -4.78 8.40
N GLY A 60 -16.92 -4.17 7.61
CA GLY A 60 -16.68 -3.05 6.68
C GLY A 60 -16.29 -1.70 7.30
N ALA A 61 -15.07 -1.58 7.84
CA ALA A 61 -14.50 -0.29 8.19
C ALA A 61 -13.84 0.36 6.95
N PRO A 62 -14.11 1.64 6.65
CA PRO A 62 -13.48 2.33 5.54
C PRO A 62 -11.97 2.44 5.76
N PHE A 63 -11.19 2.21 4.71
CA PHE A 63 -9.76 2.46 4.69
C PHE A 63 -9.50 3.79 4.01
N SER A 64 -8.94 4.76 4.74
CA SER A 64 -8.62 6.07 4.20
C SER A 64 -7.16 6.42 4.44
N LEU A 65 -6.60 7.28 3.58
CA LEU A 65 -5.30 7.88 3.77
C LEU A 65 -5.46 9.39 3.64
N ASN A 66 -5.02 10.15 4.66
CA ASN A 66 -5.17 11.60 4.71
C ASN A 66 -6.62 12.08 4.43
N GLY A 67 -7.62 11.36 4.95
CA GLY A 67 -9.04 11.66 4.75
C GLY A 67 -9.61 11.25 3.39
N THR A 68 -8.80 10.70 2.48
CA THR A 68 -9.26 10.16 1.18
C THR A 68 -9.51 8.66 1.30
N ASN A 69 -10.73 8.20 0.99
CA ASN A 69 -11.06 6.78 0.99
C ASN A 69 -10.34 6.05 -0.14
N ILE A 70 -9.74 4.90 0.19
CA ILE A 70 -9.09 4.01 -0.76
C ILE A 70 -10.13 3.00 -1.23
N SER A 71 -10.19 2.77 -2.54
CA SER A 71 -11.14 1.83 -3.12
C SER A 71 -10.84 0.38 -2.70
N GLU A 72 -11.87 -0.37 -2.36
CA GLU A 72 -11.76 -1.81 -2.07
C GLU A 72 -11.90 -2.60 -3.37
N CYS A 73 -11.04 -3.59 -3.58
CA CYS A 73 -11.15 -4.56 -4.65
C CYS A 73 -11.35 -5.97 -4.09
N SER A 74 -12.16 -6.79 -4.75
CA SER A 74 -12.43 -8.18 -4.34
C SER A 74 -11.41 -9.19 -4.89
N SER A 75 -10.70 -8.83 -5.95
CA SER A 75 -9.74 -9.73 -6.60
C SER A 75 -8.57 -8.95 -7.21
N TYR A 76 -7.41 -9.59 -7.26
CA TYR A 76 -6.21 -9.08 -7.91
C TYR A 76 -5.62 -10.20 -8.76
N VAL A 77 -5.28 -9.90 -10.01
CA VAL A 77 -4.62 -10.84 -10.92
C VAL A 77 -3.20 -10.38 -11.15
N TYR A 78 -2.23 -11.18 -10.69
CA TYR A 78 -0.83 -10.94 -10.97
C TYR A 78 -0.50 -11.44 -12.39
N LEU A 79 -0.17 -10.51 -13.29
CA LEU A 79 0.14 -10.81 -14.69
C LEU A 79 1.64 -11.07 -14.96
N GLY A 80 2.45 -11.24 -13.90
CA GLY A 80 3.88 -11.49 -14.03
C GLY A 80 4.22 -12.84 -14.66
N ARG A 81 5.47 -12.97 -15.12
CA ARG A 81 6.03 -14.16 -15.76
C ARG A 81 6.90 -14.96 -14.78
#